data_AF-A0A965R1I5-F1
#
_entry.id   AF-A0A965R1I5-F1
#
_cell.length_a   1.000
_cell.length_b   1.000
_cell.length_c   1.000
_cell.angle_alpha   90.00
_cell.angle_beta   90.00
_cell.angle_gamma   90.00
#
_symmetry.space_group_name_H-M   'P 1'
#
loop_
_entity.id
_entity.type
_entity.pdbx_description
1 polymer ?
#
loop_
_entity_poly.entity_id
_entity_poly.type
_entity_poly.pdbx_seq_one_letter_code
_entity_poly.pdbx_strand_id
1 'polypeptide(L)' 'MQQKSTEALKKRKELSAHASNEGSAFAINNQGLLLTSYHLIQGFNEMFISNDAFERIPVKLEFANPELDIAVLK' A
#
# COMPACT_ATOMS: atom_id res chain seq x y z
N MET A 1 -10.56 25.96 -29.93
CA MET A 1 -11.01 25.42 -28.63
C MET A 1 -10.68 23.93 -28.40
N GLN A 2 -9.96 23.22 -29.28
CA GLN A 2 -9.77 21.75 -29.16
C GLN A 2 -8.46 21.28 -28.47
N GLN A 3 -7.47 22.14 -28.21
CA GLN A 3 -6.19 21.71 -27.61
C GLN A 3 -6.21 21.53 -26.08
N LYS A 4 -7.14 22.18 -25.35
CA LYS A 4 -7.22 22.08 -23.87
C LYS A 4 -7.76 20.74 -23.37
N SER A 5 -8.42 19.96 -24.22
CA SER A 5 -9.02 18.66 -23.84
C SER A 5 -7.95 17.57 -23.70
N THR A 6 -6.93 17.59 -24.55
CA THR A 6 -5.89 16.56 -24.63
C THR A 6 -4.87 16.65 -23.49
N GLU A 7 -4.51 17.86 -23.06
CA GLU A 7 -3.63 18.06 -21.90
C GLU A 7 -4.29 17.67 -20.57
N ALA A 8 -5.60 17.92 -20.41
CA ALA A 8 -6.34 17.52 -19.22
C ALA A 8 -6.46 15.99 -19.09
N LEU A 9 -6.61 15.28 -20.21
CA LEU A 9 -6.59 13.81 -20.24
C LEU A 9 -5.21 13.22 -19.94
N LYS A 10 -4.13 13.87 -20.42
CA LYS A 10 -2.75 13.48 -20.14
C LYS A 10 -2.38 13.68 -18.66
N LYS A 11 -2.76 14.83 -18.10
CA LYS A 11 -2.58 15.15 -16.67
C LYS A 11 -3.40 14.21 -15.77
N ARG A 12 -4.61 13.80 -16.18
CA ARG A 12 -5.41 12.78 -15.47
C ARG A 12 -4.78 11.38 -15.52
N LYS A 13 -4.16 10.98 -16.64
CA LYS A 13 -3.40 9.72 -16.70
C LYS A 13 -2.15 9.76 -15.83
N GLU A 14 -1.47 10.89 -15.74
CA GLU A 14 -0.30 11.08 -14.84
C GLU A 14 -0.70 11.09 -13.36
N LEU A 15 -1.89 11.63 -13.00
CA LEU A 15 -2.46 11.56 -11.65
C LEU A 15 -3.01 10.17 -11.28
N SER A 16 -3.34 9.32 -12.27
CA SER A 16 -3.92 7.98 -12.07
C SER A 16 -2.90 6.91 -11.67
N ALA A 17 -1.60 7.21 -11.73
CA ALA A 17 -0.55 6.27 -11.35
C ALA A 17 0.00 6.63 -9.97
N HIS A 18 -0.86 6.72 -8.96
CA HIS A 18 -0.38 6.41 -7.61
C HIS A 18 0.04 4.94 -7.68
N ALA A 19 1.34 4.70 -7.78
CA ALA A 19 1.90 3.36 -7.83
C ALA A 19 1.40 2.60 -6.60
N SER A 20 0.40 1.74 -6.78
CA SER A 20 -0.04 0.82 -5.75
C SER A 20 0.99 -0.30 -5.72
N ASN A 21 1.81 -0.34 -4.67
CA ASN A 21 2.53 -1.57 -4.36
C ASN A 21 1.52 -2.55 -3.77
N GLU A 22 1.43 -3.72 -4.40
CA GLU A 22 0.66 -4.84 -3.91
C GLU A 22 1.63 -5.92 -3.43
N GLY A 23 1.23 -6.64 -2.38
CA GLY A 23 2.03 -7.69 -1.78
C GLY A 23 1.20 -8.52 -0.81
N SER A 24 1.85 -9.50 -0.18
CA SER A 24 1.21 -10.37 0.80
C SER A 24 1.71 -10.08 2.21
N ALA A 25 0.85 -10.38 3.18
CA ALA A 25 1.19 -10.35 4.60
C ALA A 25 0.56 -11.57 5.28
N PHE A 26 1.13 -11.97 6.41
CA PHE A 26 0.62 -13.10 7.21
C PHE A 26 0.30 -12.64 8.62
N ALA A 27 -0.85 -13.05 9.15
CA ALA A 27 -1.15 -12.88 10.57
C ALA A 27 -0.18 -13.73 11.41
N ILE A 28 0.51 -13.10 12.35
CA ILE A 28 1.47 -13.79 13.24
C ILE A 28 0.92 -14.02 14.64
N ASN A 29 -0.25 -13.46 14.96
CA ASN A 29 -0.99 -13.75 16.19
C ASN A 29 -2.48 -13.37 16.07
N ASN A 30 -3.26 -13.67 17.12
CA ASN A 30 -4.69 -13.34 17.22
C ASN A 30 -4.96 -11.91 17.71
N GLN A 31 -3.94 -11.05 17.79
CA GLN A 31 -4.04 -9.65 18.26
C GLN A 31 -3.99 -8.65 17.10
N GLY A 32 -4.06 -9.13 15.86
CA GLY A 32 -4.04 -8.31 14.65
C GLY A 32 -2.64 -7.95 14.15
N LEU A 33 -1.58 -8.61 14.63
CA LEU A 33 -0.24 -8.38 14.09
C LEU A 33 -0.06 -9.12 12.76
N LEU A 34 0.49 -8.41 11.79
CA LEU A 34 0.74 -8.89 10.44
C LEU A 34 2.22 -8.74 10.11
N LEU A 35 2.82 -9.75 9.47
CA LEU A 35 4.20 -9.73 9.00
C LEU A 35 4.24 -9.58 7.48
N THR A 36 5.08 -8.68 6.97
CA THR A 36 5.32 -8.46 5.54
C THR A 36 6.76 -7.99 5.30
N SER A 37 7.13 -7.77 4.05
CA SER A 37 8.42 -7.20 3.68
C SER A 37 8.43 -5.68 3.82
N TYR A 38 9.53 -5.11 4.33
CA TYR A 38 9.67 -3.67 4.51
C TYR A 38 9.68 -2.92 3.17
N HIS A 39 10.33 -3.47 2.15
CA HIS A 39 10.44 -2.83 0.83
C HIS A 39 9.09 -2.65 0.13
N LEU A 40 8.06 -3.41 0.53
CA LEU A 40 6.70 -3.27 -0.01
C LEU A 40 6.03 -2.00 0.50
N ILE A 41 6.30 -1.64 1.75
CA ILE A 41 5.58 -0.58 2.46
C ILE A 41 6.38 0.71 2.61
N GLN A 42 7.68 0.69 2.31
CA GLN A 42 8.53 1.88 2.42
C GLN A 42 8.01 3.02 1.53
N GLY A 43 7.91 4.21 2.11
CA GLY A 43 7.44 5.42 1.40
C GLY A 43 5.91 5.52 1.25
N PHE A 44 5.13 4.57 1.76
CA PHE A 44 3.68 4.64 1.75
C PHE A 44 3.14 5.26 3.05
N ASN A 45 2.28 6.28 2.90
CA ASN A 45 1.60 6.95 4.03
C ASN A 45 0.31 6.22 4.44
N GLU A 46 -0.27 5.44 3.54
CA GLU A 46 -1.52 4.71 3.75
C GLU A 46 -1.35 3.28 3.27
N MET A 47 -1.69 2.34 4.13
CA MET A 47 -1.59 0.90 3.87
C MET A 47 -2.92 0.24 4.20
N PHE A 48 -3.28 -0.75 3.38
CA PHE A 48 -4.51 -1.49 3.55
C PHE A 48 -4.27 -2.98 3.35
N ILE A 49 -5.02 -3.78 4.09
CA ILE A 49 -5.04 -5.24 3.97
C ILE A 49 -6.43 -5.70 3.56
N SER A 50 -6.48 -6.73 2.73
CA SER A 50 -7.70 -7.41 2.33
C SER A 50 -7.54 -8.92 2.51
N ASN A 51 -8.65 -9.61 2.70
CA ASN A 51 -8.75 -11.07 2.67
C ASN A 51 -10.18 -11.47 2.27
N ASP A 52 -10.49 -12.77 2.27
CA ASP A 52 -11.81 -13.27 1.88
C ASP A 52 -12.97 -12.76 2.75
N ALA A 53 -12.68 -12.30 3.98
CA ALA A 53 -13.69 -11.80 4.91
C ALA A 53 -13.82 -10.27 4.87
N PHE A 54 -12.78 -9.54 4.45
CA PHE A 54 -12.72 -8.08 4.51
C PHE A 54 -12.09 -7.51 3.25
N GLU A 55 -12.81 -6.62 2.57
CA GLU A 55 -12.33 -6.02 1.32
C GLU A 55 -11.17 -5.04 1.52
N ARG A 56 -11.16 -4.27 2.62
CA ARG A 56 -10.12 -3.27 2.88
C ARG A 56 -10.12 -2.83 4.34
N ILE A 57 -9.03 -3.11 5.05
CA ILE A 57 -8.79 -2.69 6.43
C ILE A 57 -7.55 -1.79 6.47
N PRO A 58 -7.64 -0.56 7.03
CA PRO A 58 -6.47 0.29 7.20
C PRO A 58 -5.54 -0.30 8.27
N VAL A 59 -4.24 -0.29 8.00
CA VAL A 59 -3.21 -0.78 8.93
C VAL A 59 -2.10 0.24 9.11
N LYS A 60 -1.38 0.14 10.23
CA LYS A 60 -0.25 0.99 10.57
C LYS A 60 1.01 0.16 10.78
N LEU A 61 2.16 0.80 10.60
CA LEU A 61 3.45 0.21 10.92
C LEU A 61 3.65 0.18 12.44
N GLU A 62 3.84 -1.00 13.00
CA GLU A 62 4.20 -1.20 14.41
C GLU A 62 5.71 -1.37 14.58
N PHE A 63 6.36 -2.02 13.62
CA PHE A 63 7.81 -2.27 13.66
C PHE A 63 8.39 -2.44 12.26
N ALA A 64 9.63 -2.01 12.05
CA ALA A 64 10.39 -2.27 10.83
C ALA A 64 11.86 -2.58 11.15
N ASN A 65 12.43 -3.51 10.39
CA ASN A 65 13.87 -3.72 10.27
C ASN A 65 14.25 -3.71 8.78
N PRO A 66 14.77 -2.57 8.27
CA PRO A 66 15.15 -2.44 6.86
C PRO A 66 16.30 -3.36 6.44
N GLU A 67 17.22 -3.72 7.34
CA GLU A 67 18.38 -4.57 7.02
C GLU A 67 17.95 -6.01 6.71
N LEU A 68 16.91 -6.49 7.39
CA LEU A 68 16.34 -7.82 7.20
C LEU A 68 15.13 -7.84 6.26
N ASP A 69 14.73 -6.67 5.74
CA ASP A 69 13.51 -6.49 4.95
C ASP A 69 12.23 -6.96 5.65
N ILE A 70 12.10 -6.64 6.95
CA ILE A 70 10.97 -7.08 7.78
C ILE A 70 10.13 -5.88 8.22
N ALA A 71 8.80 -6.01 8.13
CA ALA A 71 7.85 -5.08 8.74
C ALA A 71 6.70 -5.81 9.45
N VAL A 72 6.29 -5.26 10.60
CA VAL A 72 5.10 -5.69 11.34
C VAL A 72 4.05 -4.59 11.29
N LEU A 73 2.84 -4.95 10.88
CA LEU A 73 1.68 -4.05 10.78
C LEU A 73 0.59 -4.43 11.81
N LYS A 74 -0.32 -3.50 12.07
CA LYS A 74 -1.52 -3.70 12.89
C LYS A 74 -2.70 -2.87 12.41
#